data_AF-A0A933T8J8-F1
#
_entry.id   AF-A0A933T8J8-F1
#
_cell.length_a   1.000
_cell.length_b   1.000
_cell.length_c   1.000
_cell.angle_alpha   90.00
_cell.angle_beta   90.00
_cell.angle_gamma   90.00
#
_symmetry.space_group_name_H-M   'P 1'
#
loop_
_entity.id
_entity.type
_entity.pdbx_description
1 polymer ?
#
loop_
_entity_poly.entity_id
_entity_poly.type
_entity_poly.pdbx_seq_one_letter_code
_entity_poly.pdbx_strand_id
1 'polypeptide(L)'
;MACLPLFFLAGFHTVAAEANREPAGLNQPVNQIVKDKNNSRIKATYTITGVKETRHLGDGIFLKRPEGKFVIVKFKVKNISSMPFPADALSNIMLIDGKKRQWKQSVSATGSLRLGTEGFTMMEIGSRMEIEDVVVFDIPENVKDYYIVLPGGGTVSALKQPKAAGDQKNENKSIAASGAGTRHGRIGDANKALDSAWESYKKGDYSAMKEMAENALITAKNSGYERGMFVGYYYLALYYVNVKDYHKAIDFGLRAQELGEKMRDGIKSSIVYKLMGRVFEQGGMYKNALVSYEKYLTSIKNIIANEDRAGASVDVFKDTFGSYEDSLMAGFESGAGKRFIAKGHMSVCRIRKKLGEHESAIKSAVDAVNAFKESGDVSGELFAWWETAEIHALKHEYGEAIKALEDNMDRAEMFGIKRNFINDLIIYAQKSNDRARVEKYKRMKNE
;
A
#
# COMPACT_ATOMS: atom_id res chain seq x y z
N MET A 1 -43.62 -40.01 28.68
CA MET A 1 -42.42 -40.78 28.28
C MET A 1 -42.34 -40.68 26.76
N ALA A 2 -41.44 -39.86 26.21
CA ALA A 2 -40.04 -40.19 25.86
C ALA A 2 -39.96 -41.21 24.69
N CYS A 3 -39.20 -41.01 23.60
CA CYS A 3 -38.28 -39.92 23.24
C CYS A 3 -38.13 -39.70 21.71
N LEU A 4 -37.50 -38.58 21.35
CA LEU A 4 -37.13 -38.03 20.02
C LEU A 4 -35.90 -38.76 19.37
N PRO A 5 -35.32 -38.37 18.18
CA PRO A 5 -35.88 -37.73 16.95
C PRO A 5 -35.15 -37.99 15.57
N LEU A 6 -35.61 -37.25 14.52
CA LEU A 6 -34.85 -36.51 13.46
C LEU A 6 -34.21 -37.29 12.27
N PHE A 7 -34.56 -36.91 11.02
CA PHE A 7 -33.80 -35.90 10.26
C PHE A 7 -34.57 -35.26 9.07
N PHE A 8 -34.22 -34.02 8.75
CA PHE A 8 -34.77 -33.18 7.67
C PHE A 8 -34.00 -33.38 6.34
N LEU A 9 -34.68 -33.25 5.20
CA LEU A 9 -34.07 -32.79 3.94
C LEU A 9 -35.14 -32.25 2.97
N ALA A 10 -35.35 -30.93 2.99
CA ALA A 10 -36.14 -30.22 1.99
C ALA A 10 -35.21 -29.72 0.86
N GLY A 11 -35.62 -29.91 -0.39
CA GLY A 11 -34.74 -29.73 -1.55
C GLY A 11 -34.43 -28.27 -1.89
N PHE A 12 -33.15 -27.97 -2.11
CA PHE A 12 -32.76 -26.79 -2.88
C PHE A 12 -32.89 -27.10 -4.37
N HIS A 13 -33.76 -26.38 -5.09
CA HIS A 13 -33.67 -26.31 -6.54
C HIS A 13 -32.44 -25.49 -6.93
N THR A 14 -31.39 -26.20 -7.36
CA THR A 14 -30.31 -25.62 -8.16
C THR A 14 -30.90 -25.12 -9.47
N VAL A 15 -30.95 -23.79 -9.66
CA VAL A 15 -31.20 -23.20 -10.97
C VAL A 15 -30.13 -23.71 -11.93
N ALA A 16 -30.56 -24.49 -12.92
CA ALA A 16 -29.66 -25.06 -13.91
C ALA A 16 -28.90 -23.95 -14.65
N ALA A 17 -27.59 -24.09 -14.75
CA ALA A 17 -26.76 -23.19 -15.53
C ALA A 17 -26.93 -23.49 -17.03
N GLU A 18 -27.98 -22.94 -17.64
CA GLU A 18 -28.11 -22.90 -19.09
C GLU A 18 -27.02 -22.01 -19.70
N ALA A 19 -25.89 -22.62 -20.08
CA ALA A 19 -25.49 -22.70 -21.49
C ALA A 19 -24.08 -23.30 -21.63
N ASN A 20 -23.96 -24.32 -22.47
CA ASN A 20 -22.70 -24.60 -23.18
C ASN A 20 -22.44 -23.45 -24.16
N ARG A 21 -21.92 -22.32 -23.68
CA ARG A 21 -21.24 -21.35 -24.54
C ARG A 21 -19.82 -21.85 -24.76
N GLU A 22 -19.33 -21.77 -26.01
CA GLU A 22 -17.89 -21.96 -26.23
C GLU A 22 -17.10 -21.01 -25.33
N PRO A 23 -15.96 -21.45 -24.76
CA PRO A 23 -15.11 -20.58 -23.97
C PRO A 23 -14.63 -19.40 -24.83
N ALA A 24 -14.66 -18.20 -24.25
CA ALA A 24 -14.25 -16.99 -24.95
C ALA A 24 -12.77 -17.05 -25.37
N GLY A 25 -12.42 -16.31 -26.41
CA GLY A 25 -11.03 -16.13 -26.84
C GLY A 25 -10.27 -15.13 -25.96
N LEU A 26 -8.95 -15.08 -26.14
CA LEU A 26 -8.13 -14.00 -25.59
C LEU A 26 -8.57 -12.64 -26.13
N ASN A 27 -8.40 -11.59 -25.33
CA ASN A 27 -8.82 -10.22 -25.61
C ASN A 27 -10.34 -10.02 -25.86
N GLN A 28 -11.19 -11.02 -25.57
CA GLN A 28 -12.64 -10.89 -25.61
C GLN A 28 -13.19 -10.51 -24.22
N PRO A 29 -13.99 -9.44 -24.10
CA PRO A 29 -14.63 -9.08 -22.84
C PRO A 29 -15.71 -10.08 -22.42
N VAL A 30 -15.64 -10.57 -21.18
CA VAL A 30 -16.62 -11.47 -20.57
C VAL A 30 -17.23 -10.79 -19.35
N ASN A 31 -18.53 -10.50 -19.43
CA ASN A 31 -19.29 -9.96 -18.31
C ASN A 31 -19.62 -11.08 -17.31
N GLN A 32 -19.37 -10.82 -16.02
CA GLN A 32 -19.56 -11.75 -14.91
C GLN A 32 -20.39 -11.12 -13.79
N ILE A 33 -21.14 -11.97 -13.09
CA ILE A 33 -21.74 -11.64 -11.80
C ILE A 33 -20.93 -12.40 -10.74
N VAL A 34 -20.05 -11.67 -10.08
CA VAL A 34 -19.20 -12.19 -9.00
C VAL A 34 -19.94 -12.03 -7.68
N LYS A 35 -19.76 -13.00 -6.78
CA LYS A 35 -20.22 -12.91 -5.38
C LYS A 35 -19.04 -12.64 -4.46
N ASP A 36 -19.25 -11.78 -3.50
CA ASP A 36 -18.27 -11.51 -2.44
C ASP A 36 -18.46 -12.42 -1.23
N LYS A 37 -17.60 -12.25 -0.21
CA LYS A 37 -17.67 -13.01 1.05
C LYS A 37 -18.98 -12.77 1.83
N ASN A 38 -19.68 -11.67 1.55
CA ASN A 38 -20.97 -11.30 2.14
C ASN A 38 -22.17 -11.67 1.23
N ASN A 39 -21.93 -12.42 0.14
CA ASN A 39 -22.91 -12.82 -0.89
C ASN A 39 -23.52 -11.63 -1.68
N SER A 40 -22.92 -10.44 -1.62
CA SER A 40 -23.22 -9.28 -2.48
C SER A 40 -22.94 -9.62 -3.95
N ARG A 41 -23.81 -9.19 -4.86
CA ARG A 41 -23.66 -9.43 -6.31
C ARG A 41 -22.99 -8.22 -6.98
N ILE A 42 -21.78 -8.42 -7.48
CA ILE A 42 -21.02 -7.40 -8.23
C ILE A 42 -20.95 -7.79 -9.70
N LYS A 43 -21.28 -6.85 -10.56
CA LYS A 43 -21.07 -6.95 -12.00
C LYS A 43 -19.65 -6.50 -12.33
N ALA A 44 -18.89 -7.34 -13.03
CA ALA A 44 -17.54 -7.06 -13.50
C ALA A 44 -17.38 -7.47 -14.96
N THR A 45 -16.53 -6.77 -15.71
CA THR A 45 -16.12 -7.16 -17.07
C THR A 45 -14.67 -7.63 -17.02
N TYR A 46 -14.43 -8.87 -17.39
CA TYR A 46 -13.09 -9.47 -17.47
C TYR A 46 -12.59 -9.49 -18.91
N THR A 47 -11.29 -9.32 -19.11
CA THR A 47 -10.63 -9.59 -20.39
C THR A 47 -9.31 -10.28 -20.11
N ILE A 48 -9.12 -11.53 -20.53
CA ILE A 48 -7.79 -12.17 -20.45
C ILE A 48 -6.94 -11.58 -21.57
N THR A 49 -5.93 -10.80 -21.21
CA THR A 49 -5.08 -10.05 -22.15
C THR A 49 -3.87 -10.86 -22.64
N GLY A 50 -3.48 -11.92 -21.93
CA GLY A 50 -2.43 -12.82 -22.37
C GLY A 50 -2.27 -14.06 -21.51
N VAL A 51 -1.76 -15.13 -22.13
CA VAL A 51 -1.39 -16.38 -21.46
C VAL A 51 0.00 -16.77 -21.93
N LYS A 52 0.93 -17.01 -21.00
CA LYS A 52 2.32 -17.37 -21.29
C LYS A 52 2.77 -18.50 -20.36
N GLU A 53 3.40 -19.52 -20.94
CA GLU A 53 4.07 -20.57 -20.17
C GLU A 53 5.55 -20.25 -19.95
N THR A 54 6.11 -20.64 -18.79
CA THR A 54 7.53 -20.50 -18.50
C THR A 54 8.02 -21.53 -17.48
N ARG A 55 9.32 -21.86 -17.52
CA ARG A 55 10.00 -22.75 -16.57
C ARG A 55 10.74 -22.02 -15.45
N HIS A 56 10.66 -20.69 -15.42
CA HIS A 56 11.24 -19.83 -14.38
C HIS A 56 10.53 -18.48 -14.37
N LEU A 57 10.60 -17.77 -13.23
CA LEU A 57 9.87 -16.53 -13.01
C LEU A 57 10.72 -15.53 -12.23
N GLY A 58 10.87 -14.30 -12.72
CA GLY A 58 11.72 -13.28 -12.11
C GLY A 58 13.22 -13.56 -12.27
N ASP A 59 14.05 -12.61 -11.82
CA ASP A 59 15.50 -12.62 -11.96
C ASP A 59 16.21 -12.49 -10.61
N GLY A 60 17.41 -13.06 -10.51
CA GLY A 60 18.28 -12.95 -9.34
C GLY A 60 17.62 -13.45 -8.06
N ILE A 61 17.50 -12.58 -7.06
CA ILE A 61 16.92 -12.89 -5.74
C ILE A 61 15.42 -13.22 -5.81
N PHE A 62 14.70 -12.75 -6.85
CA PHE A 62 13.27 -12.99 -7.02
C PHE A 62 12.96 -14.19 -7.93
N LEU A 63 13.98 -14.97 -8.31
CA LEU A 63 13.83 -16.16 -9.16
C LEU A 63 13.00 -17.24 -8.46
N LYS A 64 11.83 -17.59 -9.02
CA LYS A 64 11.05 -18.78 -8.65
C LYS A 64 11.21 -19.86 -9.72
N ARG A 65 11.19 -21.12 -9.29
CA ARG A 65 11.13 -22.32 -10.15
C ARG A 65 9.81 -23.06 -9.87
N PRO A 66 9.11 -23.53 -10.91
CA PRO A 66 7.89 -24.33 -10.76
C PRO A 66 8.21 -25.79 -10.41
N GLU A 67 7.22 -26.52 -9.92
CA GLU A 67 7.26 -28.00 -9.85
C GLU A 67 7.12 -28.63 -11.25
N GLY A 68 6.35 -28.00 -12.14
CA GLY A 68 6.30 -28.35 -13.57
C GLY A 68 6.62 -27.14 -14.45
N LYS A 69 5.58 -26.38 -14.79
CA LYS A 69 5.67 -25.10 -15.49
C LYS A 69 4.74 -24.07 -14.85
N PHE A 70 5.15 -22.81 -14.91
CA PHE A 70 4.27 -21.69 -14.61
C PHE A 70 3.42 -21.33 -15.82
N VAL A 71 2.10 -21.26 -15.65
CA VAL A 71 1.18 -20.61 -16.59
C VAL A 71 0.82 -19.24 -16.03
N ILE A 72 1.32 -18.20 -16.69
CA ILE A 72 1.08 -16.80 -16.38
C ILE A 72 -0.16 -16.35 -17.14
N VAL A 73 -1.19 -15.87 -16.45
CA VAL A 73 -2.42 -15.35 -17.03
C VAL A 73 -2.52 -13.86 -16.67
N LYS A 74 -2.37 -13.00 -17.68
CA LYS A 74 -2.65 -11.57 -17.57
C LYS A 74 -4.12 -11.29 -17.86
N PHE A 75 -4.72 -10.43 -17.06
CA PHE A 75 -6.12 -10.07 -17.22
C PHE A 75 -6.37 -8.62 -16.83
N LYS A 76 -7.42 -8.06 -17.43
CA LYS A 76 -8.05 -6.83 -16.99
C LYS A 76 -9.38 -7.16 -16.35
N VAL A 77 -9.72 -6.43 -15.28
CA VAL A 77 -11.06 -6.47 -14.71
C VAL A 77 -11.57 -5.06 -14.44
N LYS A 78 -12.79 -4.80 -14.91
CA LYS A 78 -13.48 -3.52 -14.75
C LYS A 78 -14.68 -3.67 -13.85
N ASN A 79 -14.75 -2.88 -12.79
CA ASN A 79 -15.94 -2.81 -11.94
C ASN A 79 -17.03 -1.99 -12.67
N ILE A 80 -18.11 -2.67 -13.09
CA ILE A 80 -19.26 -2.03 -13.74
C ILE A 80 -20.45 -1.86 -12.79
N SER A 81 -20.22 -2.04 -11.48
CA SER A 81 -21.18 -1.78 -10.40
C SER A 81 -21.01 -0.37 -9.85
N SER A 82 -22.01 0.12 -9.10
CA SER A 82 -21.94 1.42 -8.39
C SER A 82 -21.11 1.37 -7.12
N MET A 83 -20.98 0.21 -6.48
CA MET A 83 -20.25 0.03 -5.23
C MET A 83 -18.76 -0.28 -5.48
N PRO A 84 -17.84 0.23 -4.66
CA PRO A 84 -16.44 -0.20 -4.67
C PRO A 84 -16.33 -1.66 -4.24
N PHE A 85 -15.26 -2.36 -4.65
CA PHE A 85 -15.22 -3.81 -4.49
C PHE A 85 -13.83 -4.40 -4.18
N PRO A 86 -13.65 -5.25 -3.16
CA PRO A 86 -12.37 -5.88 -2.88
C PRO A 86 -11.90 -6.76 -4.04
N ALA A 87 -10.66 -6.54 -4.45
CA ALA A 87 -10.07 -7.19 -5.62
C ALA A 87 -9.72 -8.67 -5.36
N ASP A 88 -9.75 -9.16 -4.11
CA ASP A 88 -9.59 -10.59 -3.79
C ASP A 88 -10.61 -11.46 -4.54
N ALA A 89 -11.89 -11.09 -4.46
CA ALA A 89 -12.99 -11.78 -5.08
C ALA A 89 -12.98 -11.64 -6.61
N LEU A 90 -12.35 -10.58 -7.15
CA LEU A 90 -12.10 -10.50 -8.61
C LEU A 90 -10.87 -11.28 -9.06
N SER A 91 -9.93 -11.58 -8.16
CA SER A 91 -8.66 -12.29 -8.44
C SER A 91 -8.76 -13.81 -8.39
N ASN A 92 -9.90 -14.37 -7.96
CA ASN A 92 -10.09 -15.81 -7.78
C ASN A 92 -10.29 -16.57 -9.11
N ILE A 93 -9.39 -16.33 -10.05
CA ILE A 93 -9.28 -17.01 -11.33
C ILE A 93 -8.70 -18.41 -11.09
N MET A 94 -9.28 -19.42 -11.74
CA MET A 94 -8.83 -20.81 -11.66
C MET A 94 -8.40 -21.31 -13.04
N LEU A 95 -7.63 -22.40 -13.07
CA LEU A 95 -7.29 -23.11 -14.30
C LEU A 95 -7.87 -24.53 -14.21
N ILE A 96 -8.57 -24.98 -15.25
CA ILE A 96 -9.12 -26.34 -15.35
C ILE A 96 -8.52 -27.04 -16.56
N ASP A 97 -7.91 -28.21 -16.36
CA ASP A 97 -7.32 -28.98 -17.45
C ASP A 97 -8.33 -29.87 -18.20
N GLY A 98 -7.90 -30.45 -19.33
CA GLY A 98 -8.71 -31.37 -20.12
C GLY A 98 -9.21 -32.64 -19.38
N LYS A 99 -8.65 -32.95 -18.19
CA LYS A 99 -9.13 -34.01 -17.29
C LYS A 99 -10.08 -33.49 -16.21
N LYS A 100 -10.54 -32.23 -16.34
CA LYS A 100 -11.38 -31.49 -15.37
C LYS A 100 -10.73 -31.29 -13.99
N ARG A 101 -9.41 -31.46 -13.86
CA ARG A 101 -8.70 -31.17 -12.61
C ARG A 101 -8.55 -29.66 -12.44
N GLN A 102 -8.81 -29.19 -11.23
CA GLN A 102 -8.75 -27.77 -10.88
C GLN A 102 -7.37 -27.43 -10.31
N TRP A 103 -6.76 -26.38 -10.85
CA TRP A 103 -5.49 -25.83 -10.43
C TRP A 103 -5.72 -24.42 -9.84
N LYS A 104 -5.23 -24.22 -8.62
CA LYS A 104 -5.26 -22.91 -7.94
C LYS A 104 -3.99 -22.12 -8.27
N GLN A 105 -4.06 -20.80 -8.16
CA GLN A 105 -2.88 -19.94 -8.31
C GLN A 105 -1.80 -20.31 -7.29
N SER A 106 -0.53 -20.31 -7.73
CA SER A 106 0.63 -20.32 -6.84
C SER A 106 0.78 -18.92 -6.26
N VAL A 107 0.46 -18.74 -4.97
CA VAL A 107 0.50 -17.44 -4.29
C VAL A 107 1.91 -16.84 -4.32
N SER A 108 2.95 -17.66 -4.11
CA SER A 108 4.36 -17.25 -4.16
C SER A 108 4.80 -16.79 -5.56
N ALA A 109 4.45 -17.53 -6.61
CA ALA A 109 4.82 -17.19 -7.98
C ALA A 109 3.99 -16.01 -8.52
N THR A 110 2.69 -15.98 -8.21
CA THR A 110 1.81 -14.83 -8.49
C THR A 110 2.33 -13.59 -7.79
N GLY A 111 2.67 -13.69 -6.50
CA GLY A 111 3.36 -12.64 -5.76
C GLY A 111 4.62 -12.17 -6.47
N SER A 112 5.45 -13.07 -7.01
CA SER A 112 6.71 -12.70 -7.69
C SER A 112 6.52 -12.01 -9.04
N LEU A 113 5.35 -12.07 -9.67
CA LEU A 113 4.99 -11.26 -10.86
C LEU A 113 4.12 -10.04 -10.55
N ARG A 114 3.32 -10.08 -9.48
CA ARG A 114 2.68 -8.91 -8.84
C ARG A 114 3.62 -8.12 -7.95
N LEU A 115 4.89 -8.53 -7.89
CA LEU A 115 5.99 -7.83 -7.22
C LEU A 115 5.79 -7.67 -5.70
N GLY A 116 5.27 -8.74 -5.08
CA GLY A 116 5.27 -8.98 -3.63
C GLY A 116 3.91 -8.93 -2.95
N THR A 117 2.78 -9.16 -3.65
CA THR A 117 1.47 -8.77 -3.10
C THR A 117 0.46 -9.88 -2.83
N GLU A 118 0.16 -10.10 -1.54
CA GLU A 118 -1.24 -10.26 -1.09
C GLU A 118 -2.01 -8.93 -1.19
N GLY A 119 -1.31 -7.79 -1.23
CA GLY A 119 -1.90 -6.44 -1.31
C GLY A 119 -2.88 -6.20 -2.46
N PHE A 120 -2.77 -6.91 -3.60
CA PHE A 120 -3.82 -6.89 -4.63
C PHE A 120 -5.17 -7.33 -4.05
N THR A 121 -5.19 -8.39 -3.25
CA THR A 121 -6.41 -8.92 -2.62
C THR A 121 -7.03 -7.92 -1.62
N MET A 122 -6.27 -6.93 -1.14
CA MET A 122 -6.74 -5.92 -0.19
C MET A 122 -7.21 -4.61 -0.84
N MET A 123 -7.10 -4.40 -2.15
CA MET A 123 -7.55 -3.15 -2.79
C MET A 123 -9.08 -3.12 -3.00
N GLU A 124 -9.73 -1.97 -2.82
CA GLU A 124 -11.10 -1.75 -3.28
C GLU A 124 -11.14 -1.04 -4.64
N ILE A 125 -11.73 -1.69 -5.65
CA ILE A 125 -11.86 -1.19 -7.02
C ILE A 125 -13.12 -0.33 -7.10
N GLY A 126 -12.95 0.98 -7.25
CA GLY A 126 -14.06 1.94 -7.37
C GLY A 126 -14.96 1.71 -8.58
N SER A 127 -16.15 2.31 -8.59
CA SER A 127 -17.08 2.22 -9.73
C SER A 127 -16.41 2.71 -11.03
N ARG A 128 -16.63 1.98 -12.12
CA ARG A 128 -16.05 2.20 -13.47
C ARG A 128 -14.53 2.07 -13.57
N MET A 129 -13.80 1.87 -12.47
CA MET A 129 -12.36 1.61 -12.49
C MET A 129 -12.07 0.29 -13.20
N GLU A 130 -11.04 0.31 -14.02
CA GLU A 130 -10.43 -0.87 -14.64
C GLU A 130 -9.03 -1.04 -14.07
N ILE A 131 -8.68 -2.27 -13.74
CA ILE A 131 -7.33 -2.64 -13.30
C ILE A 131 -6.79 -3.75 -14.20
N GLU A 132 -5.47 -3.79 -14.36
CA GLU A 132 -4.75 -4.89 -15.01
C GLU A 132 -3.92 -5.64 -13.96
N ASP A 133 -3.89 -6.96 -14.05
CA ASP A 133 -3.28 -7.84 -13.07
C ASP A 133 -2.86 -9.18 -13.70
N VAL A 134 -2.17 -10.00 -12.91
CA VAL A 134 -1.62 -11.29 -13.30
C VAL A 134 -1.87 -12.34 -12.21
N VAL A 135 -2.29 -13.54 -12.62
CA VAL A 135 -2.24 -14.75 -11.79
C VAL A 135 -1.25 -15.75 -12.40
N VAL A 136 -0.62 -16.55 -11.55
CA VAL A 136 0.33 -17.60 -11.98
C VAL A 136 -0.09 -18.93 -11.39
N PHE A 137 -0.30 -19.92 -12.26
CA PHE A 137 -0.53 -21.31 -11.87
C PHE A 137 0.77 -22.09 -11.97
N ASP A 138 1.06 -22.96 -11.00
CA ASP A 138 2.07 -24.00 -11.16
C ASP A 138 1.34 -25.30 -11.53
N ILE A 139 1.65 -25.86 -12.70
CA ILE A 139 1.00 -27.06 -13.21
C ILE A 139 2.04 -28.04 -13.79
N PRO A 140 1.78 -29.36 -13.77
CA PRO A 140 2.67 -30.34 -14.38
C PRO A 140 2.93 -30.07 -15.88
N GLU A 141 4.17 -30.28 -16.31
CA GLU A 141 4.62 -30.05 -17.70
C GLU A 141 3.76 -30.81 -18.74
N ASN A 142 3.18 -31.95 -18.36
CA ASN A 142 2.34 -32.77 -19.25
C ASN A 142 0.91 -32.23 -19.47
N VAL A 143 0.50 -31.16 -18.79
CA VAL A 143 -0.80 -30.50 -19.01
C VAL A 143 -0.69 -29.56 -20.21
N LYS A 144 -1.35 -29.93 -21.32
CA LYS A 144 -1.36 -29.14 -22.57
C LYS A 144 -2.67 -28.36 -22.76
N ASP A 145 -3.80 -29.03 -22.56
CA ASP A 145 -5.12 -28.42 -22.76
C ASP A 145 -5.70 -27.95 -21.43
N TYR A 146 -6.02 -26.65 -21.35
CA TYR A 146 -6.64 -26.03 -20.19
C TYR A 146 -7.48 -24.80 -20.55
N TYR A 147 -8.41 -24.48 -19.65
CA TYR A 147 -9.28 -23.33 -19.69
C TYR A 147 -9.08 -22.49 -18.44
N ILE A 148 -9.15 -21.17 -18.62
CA ILE A 148 -9.15 -20.20 -17.53
C ILE A 148 -10.60 -20.00 -17.11
N VAL A 149 -10.89 -20.13 -15.82
CA VAL A 149 -12.20 -19.93 -15.23
C VAL A 149 -12.19 -18.62 -14.45
N LEU A 150 -13.07 -17.72 -14.85
CA LEU A 150 -13.26 -16.41 -14.22
C LEU A 150 -14.17 -16.53 -12.99
N PRO A 151 -14.04 -15.65 -11.98
CA PRO A 151 -15.06 -15.48 -10.96
C PRO A 151 -16.45 -15.25 -11.59
N GLY A 152 -17.48 -15.94 -11.08
CA GLY A 152 -18.80 -15.98 -11.70
C GLY A 152 -19.01 -17.17 -12.66
N GLY A 153 -17.94 -17.86 -13.08
CA GLY A 153 -17.99 -19.17 -13.74
C GLY A 153 -17.79 -19.15 -15.27
N GLY A 154 -17.63 -17.99 -15.91
CA GLY A 154 -17.30 -17.94 -17.33
C GLY A 154 -15.90 -18.47 -17.64
N THR A 155 -15.75 -19.08 -18.80
CA THR A 155 -14.51 -19.74 -19.23
C THR A 155 -13.86 -19.06 -20.43
N VAL A 156 -12.53 -19.03 -20.45
CA VAL A 156 -11.71 -18.48 -21.54
C VAL A 156 -10.70 -19.54 -21.98
N SER A 157 -10.56 -19.76 -23.28
CA SER A 157 -9.63 -20.75 -23.83
C SER A 157 -8.31 -20.10 -24.26
N ALA A 158 -7.20 -20.68 -23.81
CA ALA A 158 -5.87 -20.31 -24.28
C ALA A 158 -5.55 -20.84 -25.70
N LEU A 159 -6.37 -21.76 -26.24
CA LEU A 159 -6.09 -22.52 -27.46
C LEU A 159 -6.40 -21.77 -28.78
N LYS A 160 -6.98 -20.55 -28.71
CA LYS A 160 -7.17 -19.65 -29.87
C LYS A 160 -6.16 -18.49 -29.85
N GLN A 161 -4.87 -18.80 -29.96
CA GLN A 161 -3.82 -17.80 -30.29
C GLN A 161 -3.55 -17.80 -31.81
N PRO A 162 -3.56 -16.64 -32.50
CA PRO A 162 -2.85 -16.49 -33.75
C PRO A 162 -1.35 -16.70 -33.49
N LYS A 163 -0.65 -17.42 -34.37
CA LYS A 163 0.83 -17.49 -34.31
C LYS A 163 1.41 -16.11 -34.62
N ALA A 164 1.75 -15.34 -33.59
CA ALA A 164 2.61 -14.18 -33.73
C ALA A 164 4.04 -14.66 -34.03
N ALA A 165 4.40 -14.66 -35.31
CA ALA A 165 5.80 -14.67 -35.73
C ALA A 165 6.39 -13.27 -35.54
N GLY A 166 7.70 -13.21 -35.28
CA GLY A 166 8.46 -11.95 -35.27
C GLY A 166 8.74 -11.39 -33.87
N ASP A 167 10.03 -11.18 -33.64
CA ASP A 167 10.59 -10.16 -32.74
C ASP A 167 10.21 -10.22 -31.26
N GLN A 168 10.77 -11.23 -30.57
CA GLN A 168 11.39 -10.97 -29.27
C GLN A 168 12.55 -9.97 -29.44
N LYS A 169 12.22 -8.69 -29.63
CA LYS A 169 13.19 -7.62 -29.41
C LYS A 169 13.37 -7.52 -27.89
N ASN A 170 14.50 -8.02 -27.40
CA ASN A 170 14.87 -7.94 -25.99
C ASN A 170 14.86 -6.48 -25.53
N GLU A 171 13.82 -6.07 -24.80
CA GLU A 171 13.86 -4.84 -23.99
C GLU A 171 14.60 -5.04 -22.65
N ASN A 172 15.15 -6.23 -22.42
CA ASN A 172 16.48 -6.32 -21.82
C ASN A 172 17.50 -5.75 -22.82
N LYS A 173 17.53 -4.42 -22.96
CA LYS A 173 18.79 -3.72 -23.20
C LYS A 173 19.65 -3.97 -21.97
N SER A 174 20.40 -5.07 -22.00
CA SER A 174 21.69 -5.10 -21.34
C SER A 174 22.48 -3.92 -21.90
N ILE A 175 22.49 -2.81 -21.16
CA ILE A 175 23.54 -1.82 -21.32
C ILE A 175 24.83 -2.61 -21.16
N ALA A 176 25.61 -2.71 -22.24
CA ALA A 176 26.83 -3.48 -22.25
C ALA A 176 27.70 -3.02 -21.07
N ALA A 177 28.34 -3.95 -20.37
CA ALA A 177 29.15 -3.66 -19.20
C ALA A 177 30.45 -2.93 -19.60
N SER A 178 30.33 -1.65 -19.96
CA SER A 178 31.43 -0.73 -20.21
C SER A 178 32.03 -0.29 -18.87
N GLY A 179 32.73 -1.22 -18.22
CA GLY A 179 33.32 -1.03 -16.90
C GLY A 179 33.42 -2.35 -16.15
N ALA A 180 34.55 -3.05 -16.29
CA ALA A 180 34.89 -4.22 -15.48
C ALA A 180 35.32 -3.81 -14.05
N GLY A 181 34.48 -3.02 -13.38
CA GLY A 181 34.65 -2.68 -11.96
C GLY A 181 34.38 -3.89 -11.07
N THR A 182 35.12 -3.99 -9.97
CA THR A 182 34.94 -5.03 -8.94
C THR A 182 33.53 -4.95 -8.32
N ARG A 183 33.05 -6.03 -7.69
CA ARG A 183 31.77 -6.01 -6.96
C ARG A 183 31.71 -4.88 -5.93
N HIS A 184 32.84 -4.58 -5.27
CA HIS A 184 32.95 -3.48 -4.32
C HIS A 184 32.79 -2.11 -5.00
N GLY A 185 33.43 -1.88 -6.15
CA GLY A 185 33.25 -0.66 -6.94
C GLY A 185 31.78 -0.42 -7.31
N ARG A 186 31.10 -1.45 -7.86
CA ARG A 186 29.67 -1.37 -8.23
C ARG A 186 28.75 -1.07 -7.05
N ILE A 187 29.07 -1.54 -5.85
CA ILE A 187 28.33 -1.19 -4.62
C ILE A 187 28.53 0.30 -4.28
N GLY A 188 29.77 0.80 -4.38
CA GLY A 188 30.08 2.22 -4.18
C GLY A 188 29.37 3.12 -5.20
N ASP A 189 29.32 2.73 -6.47
CA ASP A 189 28.63 3.47 -7.53
C ASP A 189 27.10 3.46 -7.35
N ALA A 190 26.53 2.32 -6.93
CA ALA A 190 25.11 2.23 -6.58
C ALA A 190 24.75 3.16 -5.41
N ASN A 191 25.59 3.24 -4.38
CA ASN A 191 25.35 4.15 -3.25
C ASN A 191 25.38 5.62 -3.67
N LYS A 192 26.42 6.06 -4.39
CA LYS A 192 26.50 7.44 -4.91
C LYS A 192 25.28 7.83 -5.75
N ALA A 193 24.76 6.90 -6.56
CA ALA A 193 23.55 7.12 -7.33
C ALA A 193 22.29 7.24 -6.45
N LEU A 194 22.18 6.47 -5.36
CA LEU A 194 21.08 6.59 -4.38
C LEU A 194 21.16 7.88 -3.56
N ASP A 195 22.35 8.33 -3.19
CA ASP A 195 22.57 9.62 -2.51
C ASP A 195 22.18 10.78 -3.44
N SER A 196 22.59 10.71 -4.71
CA SER A 196 22.23 11.70 -5.74
C SER A 196 20.71 11.72 -6.02
N ALA A 197 20.06 10.55 -6.00
CA ALA A 197 18.60 10.46 -6.11
C ALA A 197 17.92 11.20 -4.94
N TRP A 198 18.43 11.05 -3.71
CA TRP A 198 17.90 11.76 -2.55
C TRP A 198 18.09 13.28 -2.62
N GLU A 199 19.25 13.75 -3.07
CA GLU A 199 19.46 15.19 -3.31
C GLU A 199 18.48 15.75 -4.36
N SER A 200 18.16 14.96 -5.38
CA SER A 200 17.15 15.31 -6.39
C SER A 200 15.74 15.37 -5.80
N TYR A 201 15.36 14.41 -4.95
CA TYR A 201 14.09 14.43 -4.20
C TYR A 201 13.94 15.69 -3.34
N LYS A 202 14.98 16.04 -2.57
CA LYS A 202 14.98 17.24 -1.71
C LYS A 202 14.80 18.53 -2.49
N LYS A 203 15.27 18.58 -3.74
CA LYS A 203 15.10 19.71 -4.67
C LYS A 203 13.75 19.70 -5.41
N GLY A 204 12.95 18.65 -5.25
CA GLY A 204 11.69 18.46 -5.97
C GLY A 204 11.85 17.89 -7.39
N ASP A 205 13.07 17.53 -7.81
CA ASP A 205 13.31 16.89 -9.10
C ASP A 205 13.07 15.38 -9.00
N TYR A 206 11.78 15.01 -9.06
CA TYR A 206 11.36 13.62 -9.01
C TYR A 206 11.77 12.84 -10.27
N SER A 207 11.97 13.50 -11.42
CA SER A 207 12.39 12.84 -12.65
C SER A 207 13.85 12.39 -12.57
N ALA A 208 14.76 13.27 -12.14
CA ALA A 208 16.16 12.91 -11.88
C ALA A 208 16.26 11.86 -10.76
N MET A 209 15.49 12.00 -9.68
CA MET A 209 15.43 10.97 -8.62
C MET A 209 15.06 9.58 -9.20
N LYS A 210 14.04 9.49 -10.06
CA LYS A 210 13.62 8.23 -10.67
C LYS A 210 14.74 7.61 -11.49
N GLU A 211 15.35 8.37 -12.38
CA GLU A 211 16.41 7.86 -13.26
C GLU A 211 17.61 7.34 -12.46
N MET A 212 18.05 8.11 -11.46
CA MET A 212 19.14 7.72 -10.56
C MET A 212 18.79 6.46 -9.75
N ALA A 213 17.54 6.36 -9.25
CA ALA A 213 17.06 5.17 -8.53
C ALA A 213 16.95 3.92 -9.41
N GLU A 214 16.53 4.06 -10.68
CA GLU A 214 16.50 2.95 -11.65
C GLU A 214 17.92 2.46 -11.98
N ASN A 215 18.85 3.37 -12.25
CA ASN A 215 20.25 3.05 -12.53
C ASN A 215 20.95 2.40 -11.33
N ALA A 216 20.73 2.92 -10.12
CA ALA A 216 21.21 2.32 -8.88
C ALA A 216 20.64 0.91 -8.66
N LEU A 217 19.33 0.72 -8.88
CA LEU A 217 18.64 -0.55 -8.73
C LEU A 217 19.16 -1.62 -9.71
N ILE A 218 19.41 -1.26 -10.97
CA ILE A 218 20.04 -2.14 -11.97
C ILE A 218 21.44 -2.56 -11.49
N THR A 219 22.25 -1.60 -11.04
CA THR A 219 23.61 -1.84 -10.55
C THR A 219 23.62 -2.75 -9.31
N ALA A 220 22.67 -2.52 -8.39
CA ALA A 220 22.49 -3.30 -7.18
C ALA A 220 22.04 -4.75 -7.46
N LYS A 221 21.08 -4.95 -8.39
CA LYS A 221 20.67 -6.27 -8.88
C LYS A 221 21.86 -7.04 -9.48
N ASN A 222 22.62 -6.40 -10.37
CA ASN A 222 23.78 -7.00 -11.04
C ASN A 222 24.95 -7.33 -10.08
N SER A 223 24.91 -6.82 -8.86
CA SER A 223 25.97 -7.01 -7.84
C SER A 223 25.51 -7.84 -6.63
N GLY A 224 24.23 -8.29 -6.61
CA GLY A 224 23.62 -8.95 -5.46
C GLY A 224 23.64 -8.08 -4.21
N TYR A 225 23.35 -6.79 -4.35
CA TYR A 225 23.40 -5.80 -3.26
C TYR A 225 21.99 -5.49 -2.73
N GLU A 226 21.52 -6.32 -1.80
CA GLU A 226 20.13 -6.31 -1.32
C GLU A 226 19.72 -4.95 -0.74
N ARG A 227 20.64 -4.26 -0.05
CA ARG A 227 20.42 -2.92 0.50
C ARG A 227 20.17 -1.87 -0.60
N GLY A 228 21.01 -1.82 -1.63
CA GLY A 228 20.81 -0.90 -2.75
C GLY A 228 19.53 -1.20 -3.53
N MET A 229 19.14 -2.47 -3.61
CA MET A 229 17.84 -2.88 -4.18
C MET A 229 16.66 -2.38 -3.35
N PHE A 230 16.74 -2.50 -2.01
CA PHE A 230 15.72 -1.97 -1.09
C PHE A 230 15.52 -0.46 -1.28
N VAL A 231 16.60 0.33 -1.22
CA VAL A 231 16.51 1.80 -1.33
C VAL A 231 16.04 2.21 -2.72
N GLY A 232 16.52 1.56 -3.78
CA GLY A 232 16.08 1.80 -5.15
C GLY A 232 14.58 1.55 -5.35
N TYR A 233 14.06 0.43 -4.87
CA TYR A 233 12.60 0.17 -4.91
C TYR A 233 11.82 1.17 -4.06
N TYR A 234 12.29 1.50 -2.87
CA TYR A 234 11.66 2.49 -1.98
C TYR A 234 11.56 3.89 -2.63
N TYR A 235 12.61 4.37 -3.31
CA TYR A 235 12.56 5.64 -4.05
C TYR A 235 11.61 5.60 -5.24
N LEU A 236 11.54 4.49 -5.96
CA LEU A 236 10.60 4.36 -7.08
C LEU A 236 9.15 4.36 -6.57
N ALA A 237 8.88 3.75 -5.42
CA ALA A 237 7.58 3.88 -4.77
C ALA A 237 7.28 5.35 -4.41
N LEU A 238 8.22 6.08 -3.81
CA LEU A 238 8.06 7.53 -3.54
C LEU A 238 7.82 8.36 -4.81
N TYR A 239 8.51 8.06 -5.92
CA TYR A 239 8.26 8.70 -7.21
C TYR A 239 6.80 8.53 -7.62
N TYR A 240 6.32 7.28 -7.64
CA TYR A 240 4.98 6.95 -8.12
C TYR A 240 3.88 7.48 -7.19
N VAL A 241 4.15 7.65 -5.89
CA VAL A 241 3.26 8.45 -5.01
C VAL A 241 3.14 9.90 -5.49
N ASN A 242 4.28 10.57 -5.77
CA ASN A 242 4.27 11.99 -6.17
C ASN A 242 3.62 12.22 -7.55
N VAL A 243 3.81 11.31 -8.52
CA VAL A 243 3.09 11.36 -9.82
C VAL A 243 1.68 10.73 -9.79
N LYS A 244 1.20 10.32 -8.60
CA LYS A 244 -0.14 9.76 -8.34
C LYS A 244 -0.45 8.44 -9.09
N ASP A 245 0.58 7.71 -9.51
CA ASP A 245 0.44 6.34 -10.03
C ASP A 245 0.49 5.36 -8.85
N TYR A 246 -0.62 5.29 -8.12
CA TYR A 246 -0.66 4.50 -6.89
C TYR A 246 -0.48 3.00 -7.14
N HIS A 247 -0.81 2.49 -8.33
CA HIS A 247 -0.57 1.09 -8.69
C HIS A 247 0.93 0.77 -8.72
N LYS A 248 1.75 1.58 -9.41
CA LYS A 248 3.21 1.40 -9.38
C LYS A 248 3.80 1.74 -8.01
N ALA A 249 3.22 2.68 -7.28
CA ALA A 249 3.69 3.01 -5.92
C ALA A 249 3.54 1.82 -4.95
N ILE A 250 2.41 1.10 -5.03
CA ILE A 250 2.16 -0.15 -4.29
C ILE A 250 3.19 -1.21 -4.70
N ASP A 251 3.32 -1.46 -6.01
CA ASP A 251 4.22 -2.45 -6.59
C ASP A 251 5.67 -2.31 -6.09
N PHE A 252 6.23 -1.11 -6.23
CA PHE A 252 7.59 -0.82 -5.77
C PHE A 252 7.71 -0.84 -4.25
N GLY A 253 6.68 -0.41 -3.52
CA GLY A 253 6.66 -0.42 -2.06
C GLY A 253 6.69 -1.84 -1.47
N LEU A 254 6.02 -2.80 -2.09
CA LEU A 254 5.98 -4.19 -1.62
C LEU A 254 7.26 -4.98 -1.95
N ARG A 255 7.94 -4.68 -3.07
CA ARG A 255 9.32 -5.16 -3.29
C ARG A 255 10.30 -4.67 -2.21
N ALA A 256 10.13 -3.43 -1.74
CA ALA A 256 10.92 -2.91 -0.62
C ALA A 256 10.52 -3.59 0.69
N GLN A 257 9.23 -3.90 0.90
CA GLN A 257 8.75 -4.62 2.09
C GLN A 257 9.35 -6.03 2.18
N GLU A 258 9.29 -6.82 1.09
CA GLU A 258 9.85 -8.18 1.03
C GLU A 258 11.36 -8.18 1.37
N LEU A 259 12.11 -7.20 0.86
CA LEU A 259 13.53 -7.06 1.21
C LEU A 259 13.75 -6.66 2.68
N GLY A 260 12.95 -5.73 3.23
CA GLY A 260 13.03 -5.33 4.64
C GLY A 260 12.76 -6.51 5.59
N GLU A 261 11.70 -7.28 5.30
CA GLU A 261 11.34 -8.50 6.04
C GLU A 261 12.41 -9.58 5.90
N LYS A 262 12.94 -9.81 4.69
CA LYS A 262 14.02 -10.78 4.43
C LYS A 262 15.30 -10.44 5.20
N MET A 263 15.69 -9.17 5.21
CA MET A 263 16.85 -8.67 5.97
C MET A 263 16.62 -8.73 7.50
N ARG A 264 15.37 -8.97 7.94
CA ARG A 264 14.93 -8.88 9.35
C ARG A 264 15.23 -7.52 9.99
N ASP A 265 15.26 -6.48 9.17
CA ASP A 265 15.57 -5.12 9.56
C ASP A 265 14.27 -4.39 9.97
N GLY A 266 14.10 -4.20 11.28
CA GLY A 266 12.92 -3.54 11.85
C GLY A 266 12.78 -2.08 11.43
N ILE A 267 13.89 -1.37 11.23
CA ILE A 267 13.92 0.05 10.84
C ILE A 267 13.42 0.16 9.40
N LYS A 268 14.02 -0.60 8.47
CA LYS A 268 13.63 -0.65 7.05
C LYS A 268 12.18 -1.11 6.89
N SER A 269 11.76 -2.11 7.65
CA SER A 269 10.36 -2.56 7.69
C SER A 269 9.41 -1.42 8.12
N SER A 270 9.75 -0.67 9.19
CA SER A 270 8.93 0.46 9.66
C SER A 270 8.83 1.57 8.61
N ILE A 271 9.94 1.91 7.93
CA ILE A 271 9.99 2.93 6.88
C ILE A 271 9.09 2.55 5.70
N VAL A 272 9.08 1.28 5.30
CA VAL A 272 8.17 0.78 4.26
C VAL A 272 6.72 0.77 4.73
N TYR A 273 6.40 0.34 5.95
CA TYR A 273 5.02 0.40 6.45
C TYR A 273 4.45 1.83 6.43
N LYS A 274 5.27 2.83 6.78
CA LYS A 274 4.88 4.24 6.69
C LYS A 274 4.67 4.71 5.25
N LEU A 275 5.56 4.32 4.34
CA LEU A 275 5.40 4.58 2.90
C LEU A 275 4.10 3.96 2.37
N MET A 276 3.85 2.68 2.66
CA MET A 276 2.62 1.97 2.26
C MET A 276 1.38 2.64 2.82
N GLY A 277 1.42 3.11 4.08
CA GLY A 277 0.35 3.93 4.66
C GLY A 277 0.05 5.18 3.83
N ARG A 278 1.09 5.94 3.43
CA ARG A 278 0.95 7.12 2.55
C ARG A 278 0.43 6.75 1.16
N VAL A 279 0.92 5.66 0.57
CA VAL A 279 0.48 5.16 -0.74
C VAL A 279 -1.02 4.86 -0.71
N PHE A 280 -1.48 4.10 0.27
CA PHE A 280 -2.88 3.73 0.42
C PHE A 280 -3.76 4.93 0.78
N GLU A 281 -3.29 5.84 1.65
CA GLU A 281 -4.00 7.06 2.02
C GLU A 281 -4.27 7.96 0.81
N GLN A 282 -3.25 8.20 -0.02
CA GLN A 282 -3.37 9.06 -1.19
C GLN A 282 -4.15 8.39 -2.33
N GLY A 283 -4.11 7.06 -2.42
CA GLY A 283 -4.96 6.26 -3.29
C GLY A 283 -6.39 6.01 -2.78
N GLY A 284 -6.78 6.56 -1.63
CA GLY A 284 -8.14 6.43 -1.06
C GLY A 284 -8.45 5.08 -0.39
N MET A 285 -7.49 4.17 -0.29
CA MET A 285 -7.61 2.84 0.33
C MET A 285 -7.46 2.93 1.86
N TYR A 286 -8.35 3.64 2.52
CA TYR A 286 -8.19 4.06 3.92
C TYR A 286 -8.04 2.90 4.92
N LYS A 287 -8.73 1.77 4.72
CA LYS A 287 -8.55 0.56 5.57
C LYS A 287 -7.13 0.01 5.51
N ASN A 288 -6.54 -0.03 4.31
CA ASN A 288 -5.17 -0.51 4.09
C ASN A 288 -4.16 0.48 4.68
N ALA A 289 -4.42 1.78 4.54
CA ALA A 289 -3.62 2.83 5.16
C ALA A 289 -3.59 2.69 6.69
N LEU A 290 -4.74 2.38 7.31
CA LEU A 290 -4.84 2.12 8.75
C LEU A 290 -3.94 0.96 9.17
N VAL A 291 -4.08 -0.20 8.53
CA VAL A 291 -3.26 -1.40 8.81
C VAL A 291 -1.76 -1.11 8.65
N SER A 292 -1.37 -0.39 7.59
CA SER A 292 0.03 0.00 7.37
C SER A 292 0.55 0.96 8.43
N TYR A 293 -0.22 1.98 8.83
CA TYR A 293 0.20 2.91 9.89
C TYR A 293 0.21 2.26 11.29
N GLU A 294 -0.69 1.31 11.56
CA GLU A 294 -0.68 0.52 12.81
C GLU A 294 0.53 -0.43 12.86
N LYS A 295 0.90 -1.09 11.75
CA LYS A 295 2.17 -1.84 11.65
C LYS A 295 3.38 -0.95 11.90
N TYR A 296 3.45 0.24 11.28
CA TYR A 296 4.50 1.23 11.53
C TYR A 296 4.58 1.62 13.02
N LEU A 297 3.44 1.93 13.65
CA LEU A 297 3.38 2.27 15.07
C LEU A 297 3.88 1.13 15.98
N THR A 298 3.52 -0.12 15.68
CA THR A 298 4.00 -1.28 16.43
C THR A 298 5.50 -1.47 16.25
N SER A 299 6.01 -1.42 15.01
CA SER A 299 7.44 -1.51 14.74
C SER A 299 8.23 -0.42 15.46
N ILE A 300 7.78 0.84 15.41
CA ILE A 300 8.55 1.96 15.96
C ILE A 300 8.52 1.99 17.50
N LYS A 301 7.42 1.59 18.12
CA LYS A 301 7.34 1.39 19.58
C LYS A 301 8.29 0.28 20.04
N ASN A 302 8.40 -0.82 19.27
CA ASN A 302 9.31 -1.91 19.59
C ASN A 302 10.79 -1.53 19.43
N ILE A 303 11.13 -0.70 18.44
CA ILE A 303 12.48 -0.17 18.25
C ILE A 303 12.89 0.68 19.47
N ILE A 304 12.09 1.70 19.79
CA ILE A 304 12.36 2.63 20.91
C ILE A 304 12.38 1.89 22.26
N ALA A 305 11.44 0.97 22.51
CA ALA A 305 11.42 0.19 23.75
C ALA A 305 12.59 -0.80 23.89
N ASN A 306 13.35 -1.05 22.82
CA ASN A 306 14.59 -1.84 22.87
C ASN A 306 15.83 -0.93 23.02
N GLU A 307 15.82 0.28 22.45
CA GLU A 307 16.82 1.33 22.74
C GLU A 307 16.85 1.64 24.25
N ASP A 308 15.68 1.94 24.83
CA ASP A 308 15.50 2.25 26.26
C ASP A 308 16.03 1.14 27.19
N ARG A 309 16.04 -0.12 26.72
CA ARG A 309 16.52 -1.29 27.49
C ARG A 309 18.00 -1.60 27.30
N ALA A 310 18.56 -1.25 26.15
CA ALA A 310 19.95 -1.56 25.83
C ALA A 310 20.95 -0.64 26.57
N GLY A 311 20.50 0.54 27.02
CA GLY A 311 21.35 1.52 27.69
C GLY A 311 22.52 2.01 26.83
N ALA A 312 22.41 1.82 25.51
CA ALA A 312 23.50 1.93 24.56
C ALA A 312 23.19 3.00 23.51
N SER A 313 24.25 3.71 23.12
CA SER A 313 24.27 4.83 22.21
C SER A 313 23.77 4.52 20.80
N VAL A 314 23.39 5.61 20.12
CA VAL A 314 23.61 6.02 18.71
C VAL A 314 24.41 5.05 17.79
N ASP A 315 25.37 4.29 18.30
CA ASP A 315 26.27 3.44 17.50
C ASP A 315 25.57 2.23 16.85
N VAL A 316 24.45 1.73 17.39
CA VAL A 316 23.59 0.72 16.72
C VAL A 316 23.06 1.23 15.37
N PHE A 317 22.95 2.56 15.22
CA PHE A 317 22.51 3.22 14.01
C PHE A 317 23.68 3.68 13.10
N LYS A 318 24.85 4.05 13.65
CA LYS A 318 25.98 4.54 12.84
C LYS A 318 26.55 3.52 11.84
N ASP A 319 26.74 2.26 12.25
CA ASP A 319 27.59 1.31 11.51
C ASP A 319 26.97 0.77 10.20
N THR A 320 25.72 1.13 9.93
CA THR A 320 24.88 0.40 8.95
C THR A 320 24.20 1.32 7.94
N PHE A 321 24.57 2.60 7.76
CA PHE A 321 23.75 3.57 6.99
C PHE A 321 24.49 4.47 5.97
N GLY A 322 23.83 5.51 5.45
CA GLY A 322 24.25 6.36 4.31
C GLY A 322 23.22 7.47 4.00
N SER A 323 23.61 8.51 3.26
CA SER A 323 23.15 9.91 3.40
C SER A 323 21.64 10.21 3.38
N TYR A 324 20.81 9.33 2.82
CA TYR A 324 19.37 9.45 2.95
C TYR A 324 18.85 9.08 4.34
N GLU A 325 19.30 7.94 4.84
CA GLU A 325 18.80 7.34 6.07
C GLU A 325 19.30 8.15 7.29
N ASP A 326 20.45 8.83 7.17
CA ASP A 326 21.02 9.76 8.14
C ASP A 326 20.04 10.90 8.55
N SER A 327 19.23 11.42 7.62
CA SER A 327 18.21 12.45 7.93
C SER A 327 16.98 11.91 8.66
N LEU A 328 16.69 10.62 8.54
CA LEU A 328 15.66 9.95 9.35
C LEU A 328 16.23 9.57 10.72
N MET A 329 17.49 9.14 10.75
CA MET A 329 18.27 8.69 11.90
C MET A 329 18.61 9.81 12.89
N ALA A 330 19.06 10.98 12.42
CA ALA A 330 19.29 12.16 13.26
C ALA A 330 18.03 12.58 14.04
N GLY A 331 16.83 12.20 13.55
CA GLY A 331 15.58 12.35 14.27
C GLY A 331 15.31 11.30 15.36
N PHE A 332 15.97 10.14 15.35
CA PHE A 332 15.95 9.18 16.46
C PHE A 332 16.99 9.58 17.51
N GLU A 333 18.20 9.93 17.06
CA GLU A 333 19.37 10.26 17.90
C GLU A 333 19.16 11.42 18.88
N SER A 334 18.21 12.33 18.62
CA SER A 334 17.93 13.51 19.45
C SER A 334 16.82 13.32 20.49
N GLY A 335 16.40 12.09 20.79
CA GLY A 335 15.20 11.81 21.61
C GLY A 335 13.87 12.00 20.86
N ALA A 336 13.91 12.34 19.56
CA ALA A 336 12.71 12.49 18.74
C ALA A 336 12.15 11.14 18.22
N GLY A 337 12.59 9.99 18.75
CA GLY A 337 11.88 8.70 18.66
C GLY A 337 10.38 8.84 18.99
N LYS A 338 10.04 9.52 20.08
CA LYS A 338 8.65 9.83 20.48
C LYS A 338 7.90 10.67 19.43
N ARG A 339 8.59 11.53 18.69
CA ARG A 339 8.05 12.30 17.56
C ARG A 339 7.62 11.41 16.38
N PHE A 340 8.29 10.27 16.17
CA PHE A 340 7.88 9.28 15.15
C PHE A 340 6.64 8.50 15.56
N ILE A 341 6.50 8.17 16.84
CA ILE A 341 5.26 7.62 17.42
C ILE A 341 4.12 8.64 17.24
N ALA A 342 4.32 9.90 17.63
CA ALA A 342 3.33 10.95 17.51
C ALA A 342 2.85 11.15 16.06
N LYS A 343 3.79 11.24 15.09
CA LYS A 343 3.46 11.32 13.66
C LYS A 343 2.72 10.08 13.13
N GLY A 344 2.99 8.90 13.68
CA GLY A 344 2.24 7.67 13.37
C GLY A 344 0.80 7.74 13.86
N HIS A 345 0.61 8.18 15.10
CA HIS A 345 -0.70 8.38 15.71
C HIS A 345 -1.52 9.47 15.01
N MET A 346 -0.90 10.57 14.56
CA MET A 346 -1.54 11.56 13.68
C MET A 346 -2.00 10.96 12.35
N SER A 347 -1.21 10.03 11.79
CA SER A 347 -1.57 9.37 10.53
C SER A 347 -2.78 8.43 10.73
N VAL A 348 -2.76 7.62 11.80
CA VAL A 348 -3.92 6.80 12.20
C VAL A 348 -5.15 7.66 12.51
N CYS A 349 -4.99 8.77 13.22
CA CYS A 349 -6.06 9.73 13.52
C CYS A 349 -6.76 10.22 12.24
N ARG A 350 -6.00 10.71 11.25
CA ARG A 350 -6.56 11.18 9.97
C ARG A 350 -7.29 10.09 9.19
N ILE A 351 -6.75 8.88 9.18
CA ILE A 351 -7.40 7.74 8.51
C ILE A 351 -8.71 7.38 9.21
N ARG A 352 -8.72 7.29 10.54
CA ARG A 352 -9.94 7.02 11.33
C ARG A 352 -10.97 8.14 11.17
N LYS A 353 -10.54 9.41 11.14
CA LYS A 353 -11.38 10.58 10.81
C LYS A 353 -12.07 10.41 9.45
N LYS A 354 -11.33 9.97 8.43
CA LYS A 354 -11.87 9.68 7.09
C LYS A 354 -12.76 8.43 6.99
N LEU A 355 -12.58 7.45 7.88
CA LEU A 355 -13.44 6.27 7.99
C LEU A 355 -14.75 6.52 8.78
N GLY A 356 -14.89 7.69 9.42
CA GLY A 356 -16.02 8.00 10.30
C GLY A 356 -15.84 7.49 11.74
N GLU A 357 -14.68 6.92 12.07
CA GLU A 357 -14.37 6.34 13.39
C GLU A 357 -13.93 7.43 14.39
N HIS A 358 -14.81 8.40 14.67
CA HIS A 358 -14.44 9.65 15.34
C HIS A 358 -13.88 9.46 16.76
N GLU A 359 -14.45 8.58 17.58
CA GLU A 359 -13.93 8.22 18.91
C GLU A 359 -12.51 7.64 18.84
N SER A 360 -12.29 6.73 17.88
CA SER A 360 -11.00 6.08 17.67
C SER A 360 -9.98 7.03 17.04
N ALA A 361 -10.42 8.07 16.34
CA ALA A 361 -9.60 9.16 15.85
C ALA A 361 -9.18 10.11 16.99
N ILE A 362 -10.11 10.54 17.87
CA ILE A 362 -9.82 11.35 19.06
C ILE A 362 -8.79 10.63 19.95
N LYS A 363 -8.98 9.32 20.21
CA LYS A 363 -8.00 8.52 20.97
C LYS A 363 -6.60 8.59 20.35
N SER A 364 -6.49 8.45 19.03
CA SER A 364 -5.21 8.56 18.31
C SER A 364 -4.64 9.99 18.32
N ALA A 365 -5.48 11.03 18.33
CA ALA A 365 -5.03 12.41 18.47
C ALA A 365 -4.46 12.66 19.87
N VAL A 366 -5.11 12.17 20.93
CA VAL A 366 -4.63 12.24 22.32
C VAL A 366 -3.32 11.45 22.50
N ASP A 367 -3.22 10.25 21.92
CA ASP A 367 -1.96 9.49 21.90
C ASP A 367 -0.84 10.27 21.18
N ALA A 368 -1.15 11.03 20.13
CA ALA A 368 -0.20 11.91 19.46
C ALA A 368 0.20 13.14 20.29
N VAL A 369 -0.76 13.80 20.96
CA VAL A 369 -0.50 14.90 21.91
C VAL A 369 0.50 14.45 22.98
N ASN A 370 0.25 13.31 23.63
CA ASN A 370 1.12 12.78 24.67
C ASN A 370 2.54 12.49 24.14
N ALA A 371 2.65 11.86 22.98
CA ALA A 371 3.94 11.55 22.37
C ALA A 371 4.69 12.78 21.81
N PHE A 372 3.98 13.84 21.40
CA PHE A 372 4.61 15.12 21.04
C PHE A 372 5.09 15.88 22.27
N LYS A 373 4.30 15.87 23.35
CA LYS A 373 4.69 16.45 24.65
C LYS A 373 5.93 15.77 25.23
N GLU A 374 6.00 14.43 25.17
CA GLU A 374 7.19 13.66 25.54
C GLU A 374 8.41 13.95 24.66
N SER A 375 8.21 14.36 23.40
CA SER A 375 9.32 14.71 22.48
C SER A 375 9.71 16.19 22.50
N GLY A 376 9.00 17.04 23.25
CA GLY A 376 9.18 18.49 23.24
C GLY A 376 8.73 19.19 21.94
N ASP A 377 8.06 18.49 21.02
CA ASP A 377 7.56 19.10 19.77
C ASP A 377 6.23 19.84 20.01
N VAL A 378 6.34 21.04 20.60
CA VAL A 378 5.21 21.94 20.90
C VAL A 378 4.38 22.24 19.63
N SER A 379 5.01 22.29 18.45
CA SER A 379 4.31 22.49 17.18
C SER A 379 3.43 21.29 16.81
N GLY A 380 3.97 20.08 16.96
CA GLY A 380 3.24 18.84 16.75
C GLY A 380 2.10 18.65 17.76
N GLU A 381 2.33 18.98 19.04
CA GLU A 381 1.30 18.95 20.09
C GLU A 381 0.13 19.87 19.72
N LEU A 382 0.42 21.09 19.29
CA LEU A 382 -0.59 22.06 18.86
C LEU A 382 -1.41 21.57 17.65
N PHE A 383 -0.77 20.98 16.64
CA PHE A 383 -1.47 20.38 15.50
C PHE A 383 -2.35 19.18 15.91
N ALA A 384 -1.92 18.38 16.90
CA ALA A 384 -2.72 17.27 17.41
C ALA A 384 -3.95 17.75 18.20
N TRP A 385 -3.83 18.85 18.96
CA TRP A 385 -4.98 19.51 19.58
C TRP A 385 -5.95 20.12 18.55
N TRP A 386 -5.43 20.76 17.50
CA TRP A 386 -6.27 21.31 16.43
C TRP A 386 -7.07 20.20 15.70
N GLU A 387 -6.43 19.08 15.37
CA GLU A 387 -7.14 17.94 14.76
C GLU A 387 -8.16 17.30 15.73
N THR A 388 -7.90 17.33 17.04
CA THR A 388 -8.89 16.94 18.06
C THR A 388 -10.12 17.86 18.04
N ALA A 389 -9.91 19.18 17.93
CA ALA A 389 -10.99 20.17 17.82
C ALA A 389 -11.83 19.97 16.55
N GLU A 390 -11.19 19.69 15.40
CA GLU A 390 -11.91 19.35 14.16
C GLU A 390 -12.81 18.11 14.34
N ILE A 391 -12.32 17.05 15.00
CA ILE A 391 -13.10 15.82 15.17
C ILE A 391 -14.29 16.05 16.12
N HIS A 392 -14.13 16.80 17.21
CA HIS A 392 -15.26 17.22 18.04
C HIS A 392 -16.27 18.05 17.23
N ALA A 393 -15.83 18.95 16.35
CA ALA A 393 -16.74 19.72 15.50
C ALA A 393 -17.47 18.87 14.45
N LEU A 394 -16.85 17.80 13.94
CA LEU A 394 -17.51 16.79 13.08
C LEU A 394 -18.59 16.02 13.85
N LYS A 395 -18.36 15.76 15.15
CA LYS A 395 -19.34 15.14 16.06
C LYS A 395 -20.44 16.08 16.57
N HIS A 396 -20.43 17.35 16.16
CA HIS A 396 -21.28 18.43 16.70
C HIS A 396 -21.01 18.79 18.18
N GLU A 397 -19.88 18.35 18.74
CA GLU A 397 -19.42 18.62 20.11
C GLU A 397 -18.71 19.99 20.18
N TYR A 398 -19.40 21.06 19.75
CA TYR A 398 -18.80 22.38 19.54
C TYR A 398 -18.21 23.00 20.81
N GLY A 399 -18.69 22.65 22.00
CA GLY A 399 -18.12 23.09 23.27
C GLY A 399 -16.68 22.59 23.47
N GLU A 400 -16.44 21.30 23.25
CA GLU A 400 -15.09 20.70 23.33
C GLU A 400 -14.20 21.18 22.19
N ALA A 401 -14.75 21.33 20.97
CA ALA A 401 -14.02 21.88 19.84
C ALA A 401 -13.53 23.33 20.10
N ILE A 402 -14.39 24.19 20.65
CA ILE A 402 -14.03 25.55 21.04
C ILE A 402 -12.97 25.53 22.15
N LYS A 403 -13.19 24.72 23.20
CA LYS A 403 -12.28 24.62 24.34
C LYS A 403 -10.87 24.20 23.93
N ALA A 404 -10.74 23.17 23.09
CA ALA A 404 -9.44 22.70 22.59
C ALA A 404 -8.65 23.78 21.82
N LEU A 405 -9.34 24.71 21.15
CA LEU A 405 -8.73 25.87 20.49
C LEU A 405 -8.45 27.03 21.47
N GLU A 406 -9.36 27.34 22.41
CA GLU A 406 -9.14 28.36 23.45
C GLU A 406 -7.92 28.00 24.33
N ASP A 407 -7.85 26.76 24.81
CA ASP A 407 -6.77 26.23 25.68
C ASP A 407 -5.38 26.23 25.00
N ASN A 408 -5.31 26.44 23.68
CA ASN A 408 -4.08 26.43 22.89
C ASN A 408 -3.81 27.73 22.13
N MET A 409 -4.60 28.79 22.37
CA MET A 409 -4.57 30.01 21.54
C MET A 409 -3.24 30.78 21.60
N ASP A 410 -2.59 30.86 22.78
CA ASP A 410 -1.27 31.50 22.95
C ASP A 410 -0.16 30.75 22.17
N ARG A 411 -0.27 29.42 22.10
CA ARG A 411 0.63 28.57 21.31
C ARG A 411 0.41 28.81 19.82
N ALA A 412 -0.84 28.97 19.39
CA ALA A 412 -1.19 29.32 18.01
C ALA A 412 -0.66 30.70 17.61
N GLU A 413 -0.57 31.66 18.54
CA GLU A 413 0.10 32.95 18.33
C GLU A 413 1.60 32.79 18.11
N MET A 414 2.28 32.04 18.98
CA MET A 414 3.73 31.76 18.86
C MET A 414 4.13 31.14 17.52
N PHE A 415 3.24 30.34 16.89
CA PHE A 415 3.46 29.74 15.57
C PHE A 415 2.82 30.51 14.40
N GLY A 416 2.24 31.69 14.64
CA GLY A 416 1.64 32.52 13.58
C GLY A 416 0.32 31.98 12.98
N ILE A 417 -0.30 30.98 13.61
CA ILE A 417 -1.54 30.33 13.15
C ILE A 417 -2.79 30.73 13.95
N LYS A 418 -2.68 31.68 14.90
CA LYS A 418 -3.79 32.23 15.69
C LYS A 418 -5.02 32.60 14.86
N ARG A 419 -4.80 33.18 13.66
CA ARG A 419 -5.89 33.57 12.75
C ARG A 419 -6.68 32.38 12.20
N ASN A 420 -6.06 31.21 12.05
CA ASN A 420 -6.75 29.97 11.68
C ASN A 420 -7.65 29.51 12.82
N PHE A 421 -7.12 29.47 14.05
CA PHE A 421 -7.89 29.12 15.25
C PHE A 421 -9.09 30.07 15.43
N ILE A 422 -8.90 31.38 15.24
CA ILE A 422 -9.97 32.39 15.30
C ILE A 422 -11.06 32.14 14.24
N ASN A 423 -10.70 31.72 13.02
CA ASN A 423 -11.69 31.37 12.00
C ASN A 423 -12.55 30.17 12.44
N ASP A 424 -11.92 29.11 12.93
CA ASP A 424 -12.60 27.89 13.37
C ASP A 424 -13.45 28.16 14.62
N LEU A 425 -12.94 28.95 15.57
CA LEU A 425 -13.66 29.43 16.74
C LEU A 425 -14.94 30.21 16.36
N ILE A 426 -14.89 31.08 15.35
CA ILE A 426 -16.08 31.77 14.82
C ILE A 426 -17.07 30.75 14.25
N ILE A 427 -16.60 29.78 13.44
CA ILE A 427 -17.45 28.77 12.81
C ILE A 427 -18.12 27.88 13.86
N TYR A 428 -17.38 27.41 14.86
CA TYR A 428 -17.90 26.54 15.92
C TYR A 428 -18.84 27.30 16.86
N ALA A 429 -18.55 28.56 17.19
CA ALA A 429 -19.45 29.42 17.96
C ALA A 429 -20.75 29.76 17.20
N GLN A 430 -20.69 29.94 15.88
CA GLN A 430 -21.89 30.07 15.04
C GLN A 430 -22.74 28.79 15.08
N LYS A 431 -22.11 27.62 14.92
CA LYS A 431 -22.81 26.33 14.95
C LYS A 431 -23.38 25.96 16.32
N SER A 432 -22.78 26.44 17.42
CA SER A 432 -23.32 26.30 18.79
C SER A 432 -24.34 27.38 19.18
N ASN A 433 -24.62 28.35 18.30
CA ASN A 433 -25.43 29.56 18.57
C ASN A 433 -24.88 30.49 19.68
N ASP A 434 -23.60 30.38 20.04
CA ASP A 434 -22.92 31.23 21.03
C ASP A 434 -22.58 32.61 20.44
N ARG A 435 -23.58 33.49 20.39
CA ARG A 435 -23.45 34.86 19.86
C ARG A 435 -22.36 35.67 20.56
N ALA A 436 -22.13 35.44 21.86
CA ALA A 436 -21.11 36.16 22.62
C ALA A 436 -19.70 35.79 22.15
N ARG A 437 -19.42 34.50 21.98
CA ARG A 437 -18.16 34.03 21.39
C ARG A 437 -17.98 34.48 19.93
N VAL A 438 -19.04 34.45 19.12
CA VAL A 438 -18.97 34.92 17.72
C VAL A 438 -18.48 36.37 17.65
N GLU A 439 -19.05 37.27 18.46
CA GLU A 439 -18.63 38.68 18.46
C GLU A 439 -17.26 38.90 19.13
N LYS A 440 -16.90 38.13 20.16
CA LYS A 440 -15.53 38.11 20.75
C LYS A 440 -14.48 37.84 19.66
N TYR A 441 -14.62 36.75 18.91
CA TYR A 441 -13.61 36.33 17.94
C TYR A 441 -13.63 37.13 16.65
N LYS A 442 -14.77 37.69 16.23
CA LYS A 442 -14.81 38.65 15.11
C LYS A 442 -13.99 39.91 15.40
N ARG A 443 -14.01 40.43 16.63
CA ARG A 443 -13.19 41.58 17.03
C ARG A 443 -11.71 41.21 16.99
N MET A 444 -11.34 40.12 17.66
CA MET A 444 -9.98 39.56 17.69
C MET A 444 -9.41 39.19 16.30
N LYS A 445 -10.26 39.03 15.28
CA LYS A 445 -9.85 38.78 13.88
C LYS A 445 -9.45 40.06 13.11
N ASN A 446 -9.92 41.21 13.59
CA ASN A 446 -9.75 42.52 12.96
C ASN A 446 -8.73 43.40 13.71
N GLU A 447 -8.31 42.95 14.89
CA GLU A 447 -7.11 43.37 15.64
C GLU A 447 -5.87 42.66 15.07
#